data_AF-A0A5M8P1B5-F1
#
_entry.id   AF-A0A5M8P1B5-F1
#
_cell.length_a   1.000
_cell.length_b   1.000
_cell.length_c   1.000
_cell.angle_alpha   90.00
_cell.angle_beta   90.00
_cell.angle_gamma   90.00
#
_symmetry.space_group_name_H-M   'P 1'
#
loop_
_entity.id
_entity.type
_entity.pdbx_description
1 polymer ?
#
loop_
_entity_poly.entity_id
_entity_poly.type
_entity_poly.pdbx_seq_one_letter_code
_entity_poly.pdbx_strand_id
1 'polypeptide(L)'
;MLVKDKFLKFSLPLFALLWGNVVQAQPMHLLVHSPDGTKQSFALSNIHTITFSEGNMNVLPKNGTVVDFAFSAIYQLTFAEQAAADIPLPAVSALKLYPNPVRDELLVTGDTEIETIAVFGISGTVVLRTNVQSSTARLSLGFLPKGIYLIQVKRADSIDTQKIIKL
;
A
#
# COMPACT_ATOMS: atom_id res chain seq x y z
N MET A 1 -76.02 -11.43 -11.31
CA MET A 1 -75.18 -12.61 -10.99
C MET A 1 -74.33 -12.89 -12.21
N LEU A 2 -73.05 -12.50 -12.22
CA LEU A 2 -72.01 -13.07 -13.09
C LEU A 2 -70.64 -12.53 -12.68
N VAL A 3 -69.76 -13.50 -12.44
CA VAL A 3 -68.44 -13.42 -11.83
C VAL A 3 -67.43 -12.85 -12.82
N LYS A 4 -66.48 -12.04 -12.34
CA LYS A 4 -65.41 -11.47 -13.17
C LYS A 4 -64.33 -12.53 -13.38
N ASP A 5 -64.22 -13.00 -14.62
CA ASP A 5 -63.26 -14.02 -15.06
C ASP A 5 -61.81 -13.56 -15.01
N LYS A 6 -60.98 -14.51 -14.59
CA LYS A 6 -59.53 -14.46 -14.46
C LYS A 6 -58.95 -14.94 -15.79
N PHE A 7 -58.33 -14.05 -16.57
CA PHE A 7 -57.46 -14.45 -17.68
C PHE A 7 -56.04 -13.92 -17.49
N LEU A 8 -55.17 -14.88 -17.23
CA LEU A 8 -53.72 -14.82 -17.17
C LEU A 8 -53.16 -14.39 -18.54
N LYS A 9 -52.55 -13.21 -18.62
CA LYS A 9 -51.69 -12.82 -19.75
C LYS A 9 -50.23 -12.91 -19.29
N PHE A 10 -49.63 -14.06 -19.53
CA PHE A 10 -48.20 -14.30 -19.36
C PHE A 10 -47.50 -13.82 -20.64
N SER A 11 -46.84 -12.68 -20.61
CA SER A 11 -45.96 -12.24 -21.70
C SER A 11 -44.79 -11.44 -21.14
N LEU A 12 -43.62 -12.08 -21.18
CA LEU A 12 -42.24 -11.61 -21.03
C LEU A 12 -41.99 -10.40 -20.10
N PRO A 13 -41.36 -10.65 -18.95
CA PRO A 13 -40.08 -10.00 -18.71
C PRO A 13 -39.10 -10.96 -18.02
N LEU A 14 -38.59 -11.98 -18.73
CA LEU A 14 -37.45 -12.76 -18.22
C LEU A 14 -36.14 -12.44 -18.95
N PHE A 15 -36.19 -11.70 -20.07
CA PHE A 15 -34.99 -11.32 -20.82
C PHE A 15 -34.33 -10.01 -20.33
N ALA A 16 -35.02 -9.21 -19.52
CA ALA A 16 -34.49 -7.95 -18.99
C ALA A 16 -33.59 -8.12 -17.76
N LEU A 17 -33.54 -9.31 -17.15
CA LEU A 17 -32.71 -9.59 -15.96
C LEU A 17 -31.27 -9.98 -16.28
N LEU A 18 -30.89 -10.07 -17.56
CA LEU A 18 -29.52 -10.41 -17.99
C LEU A 18 -28.74 -9.23 -18.57
N TRP A 19 -29.35 -8.05 -18.72
CA TRP A 19 -28.68 -6.85 -19.25
C TRP A 19 -28.61 -5.78 -18.16
N GLY A 20 -27.65 -5.88 -17.25
CA GLY A 20 -27.54 -4.90 -16.17
C GLY A 20 -26.18 -4.74 -15.53
N ASN A 21 -25.28 -5.71 -15.66
CA ASN A 21 -23.88 -5.50 -15.30
C ASN A 21 -23.12 -5.04 -16.53
N VAL A 22 -23.43 -3.84 -17.02
CA VAL A 22 -22.42 -3.10 -17.77
C VAL A 22 -21.34 -2.81 -16.75
N VAL A 23 -20.22 -3.53 -16.85
CA VAL A 23 -18.98 -3.17 -16.14
C VAL A 23 -18.59 -1.81 -16.71
N GLN A 24 -19.05 -0.74 -16.07
CA GLN A 24 -18.61 0.60 -16.41
C GLN A 24 -17.14 0.68 -15.99
N ALA A 25 -16.24 0.95 -16.95
CA ALA A 25 -14.85 1.22 -16.63
C ALA A 25 -14.80 2.37 -15.62
N GLN A 26 -14.36 2.09 -14.39
CA GLN A 26 -14.23 3.14 -13.40
C GLN A 26 -12.99 3.97 -13.75
N PRO A 27 -13.10 5.32 -13.79
CA PRO A 27 -11.96 6.16 -14.10
C PRO A 27 -10.90 5.98 -13.00
N MET A 28 -9.66 5.73 -13.42
CA MET A 28 -8.52 5.62 -12.53
C MET A 28 -8.00 7.00 -12.16
N HIS A 29 -7.56 7.18 -10.91
CA HIS A 29 -7.01 8.43 -10.41
C HIS A 29 -5.60 8.23 -9.86
N LEU A 30 -4.75 9.24 -10.02
CA LEU A 30 -3.55 9.47 -9.22
C LEU A 30 -3.96 10.19 -7.94
N LEU A 31 -3.60 9.62 -6.79
CA LEU A 31 -3.76 10.20 -5.46
C LEU A 31 -2.39 10.61 -4.93
N VAL A 32 -2.24 11.89 -4.63
CA VAL A 32 -1.06 12.45 -3.96
C VAL A 32 -1.38 12.59 -2.49
N HIS A 33 -0.69 11.82 -1.65
CA HIS A 33 -0.88 11.83 -0.20
C HIS A 33 0.14 12.75 0.46
N SER A 34 -0.36 13.71 1.21
CA SER A 34 0.44 14.64 2.00
C SER A 34 0.74 14.07 3.40
N PRO A 35 1.85 14.46 4.05
CA PRO A 35 2.16 14.07 5.43
C PRO A 35 1.11 14.49 6.47
N ASP A 36 0.30 15.50 6.17
CA ASP A 36 -0.81 15.98 7.01
C ASP A 36 -2.09 15.12 6.88
N GLY A 37 -2.07 14.09 6.03
CA GLY A 37 -3.19 13.19 5.78
C GLY A 37 -4.14 13.66 4.66
N THR A 38 -3.93 14.86 4.09
CA THR A 38 -4.71 15.33 2.95
C THR A 38 -4.37 14.57 1.67
N LYS A 39 -5.36 14.43 0.78
CA LYS A 39 -5.22 13.72 -0.50
C LYS A 39 -5.65 14.63 -1.65
N GLN A 40 -4.81 14.78 -2.67
CA GLN A 40 -5.17 15.43 -3.91
C GLN A 40 -5.33 14.40 -5.03
N SER A 41 -6.46 14.48 -5.75
CA SER A 41 -6.83 13.50 -6.78
C SER A 41 -6.76 14.09 -8.19
N PHE A 42 -6.16 13.34 -9.11
CA PHE A 42 -6.12 13.66 -10.53
C PHE A 42 -6.62 12.47 -11.34
N ALA A 43 -7.69 12.67 -12.13
CA ALA A 43 -8.13 11.64 -13.07
C ALA A 43 -7.02 11.35 -14.10
N LEU A 44 -6.62 10.09 -14.23
CA LEU A 44 -5.53 9.71 -15.15
C LEU A 44 -5.85 10.05 -16.61
N SER A 45 -7.13 10.04 -16.98
CA SER A 45 -7.59 10.47 -18.31
C SER A 45 -7.28 11.94 -18.62
N ASN A 46 -7.08 12.76 -17.59
CA ASN A 46 -6.82 14.19 -17.69
C ASN A 46 -5.36 14.54 -17.47
N ILE A 47 -4.48 13.59 -17.14
CA ILE A 47 -3.04 13.85 -17.02
C ILE A 47 -2.39 13.77 -18.40
N HIS A 48 -1.60 14.79 -18.76
CA HIS A 48 -0.74 14.75 -19.95
C HIS A 48 0.64 14.22 -19.59
N THR A 49 1.28 14.75 -18.54
CA THR A 49 2.62 14.34 -18.12
C THR A 49 2.79 14.52 -16.62
N ILE A 50 3.63 13.68 -16.01
CA ILE A 50 4.14 13.86 -14.65
C ILE A 50 5.67 13.96 -14.77
N THR A 51 6.26 15.03 -14.26
CA THR A 51 7.72 15.24 -14.24
C THR A 51 8.23 15.32 -12.82
N PHE A 52 9.50 14.96 -12.63
CA PHE A 52 10.19 15.04 -11.35
C PHE A 52 11.46 15.85 -11.58
N SER A 53 11.49 17.09 -11.12
CA SER A 53 12.59 18.03 -11.35
C SER A 53 12.70 19.02 -10.20
N GLU A 54 13.93 19.41 -9.88
CA GLU A 54 14.21 20.51 -8.94
C GLU A 54 13.56 20.35 -7.55
N GLY A 55 13.45 19.10 -7.07
CA GLY A 55 12.86 18.82 -5.75
C GLY A 55 11.32 18.78 -5.72
N ASN A 56 10.68 18.88 -6.89
CA ASN A 56 9.23 18.88 -7.03
C ASN A 56 8.77 17.77 -7.99
N MET A 57 7.55 17.29 -7.75
CA MET A 57 6.75 16.56 -8.73
C MET A 57 5.79 17.56 -9.38
N ASN A 58 5.86 17.69 -10.70
CA ASN A 58 4.95 18.53 -11.47
C ASN A 58 3.95 17.63 -12.20
N VAL A 59 2.66 17.86 -11.98
CA VAL A 59 1.58 17.21 -12.72
C VAL A 59 1.09 18.22 -13.76
N LEU A 60 1.25 17.89 -15.05
CA LEU A 60 0.70 18.66 -16.16
C LEU A 60 -0.57 17.97 -16.65
N PRO A 61 -1.77 18.49 -16.32
CA PRO A 61 -3.01 18.00 -16.89
C PRO A 61 -3.18 18.49 -18.32
N LYS A 62 -4.11 17.88 -19.06
CA LYS A 62 -4.47 18.25 -20.44
C LYS A 62 -5.01 19.68 -20.58
N ASN A 63 -5.36 20.34 -19.47
CA ASN A 63 -5.75 21.74 -19.45
C ASN A 63 -4.54 22.71 -19.53
N GLY A 64 -3.31 22.21 -19.42
CA GLY A 64 -2.08 22.99 -19.54
C GLY A 64 -1.59 23.65 -18.24
N THR A 65 -2.35 23.60 -17.15
CA THR A 65 -1.96 24.22 -15.87
C THR A 65 -1.14 23.24 -15.04
N VAL A 66 0.16 23.51 -14.90
CA VAL A 66 1.05 22.71 -14.06
C VAL A 66 0.63 22.82 -12.58
N VAL A 67 0.55 21.69 -11.89
CA VAL A 67 0.37 21.60 -10.44
C VAL A 67 1.62 21.03 -9.81
N ASP A 68 2.21 21.77 -8.89
CA ASP A 68 3.48 21.45 -8.27
C ASP A 68 3.31 20.88 -6.86
N PHE A 69 4.06 19.83 -6.58
CA PHE A 69 4.17 19.23 -5.26
C PHE A 69 5.64 19.13 -4.86
N ALA A 70 6.04 19.82 -3.80
CA ALA A 70 7.38 19.64 -3.23
C ALA A 70 7.54 18.19 -2.73
N PHE A 71 8.70 17.57 -2.92
CA PHE A 71 8.93 16.19 -2.43
C PHE A 71 8.74 16.06 -0.92
N SER A 72 9.04 17.11 -0.15
CA SER A 72 8.79 17.16 1.29
C SER A 72 7.29 17.11 1.65
N ALA A 73 6.43 17.51 0.73
CA ALA A 73 4.98 17.49 0.88
C ALA A 73 4.33 16.22 0.32
N ILE A 74 5.10 15.24 -0.18
CA ILE A 74 4.58 13.97 -0.70
C ILE A 74 5.04 12.84 0.21
N TYR A 75 4.08 12.19 0.87
CA TYR A 75 4.32 10.97 1.62
C TYR A 75 4.17 9.72 0.75
N GLN A 76 3.17 9.70 -0.13
CA GLN A 76 2.85 8.53 -0.95
C GLN A 76 2.12 8.93 -2.24
N LEU A 77 2.32 8.17 -3.31
CA LEU A 77 1.53 8.24 -4.54
C LEU A 77 0.78 6.92 -4.73
N THR A 78 -0.52 6.99 -5.00
CA THR A 78 -1.38 5.81 -5.22
C THR A 78 -2.17 5.94 -6.51
N PHE A 79 -2.36 4.84 -7.23
CA PHE A 79 -3.24 4.76 -8.39
C PHE A 79 -4.44 3.88 -8.03
N ALA A 80 -5.63 4.47 -7.92
CA ALA A 80 -6.80 3.77 -7.42
C ALA A 80 -8.09 4.28 -8.07
N GLU A 81 -9.13 3.43 -8.03
CA GLU A 81 -10.48 3.84 -8.42
C GLU A 81 -10.94 4.85 -7.38
N GLN A 82 -11.55 5.96 -7.81
CA GLN A 82 -12.11 6.92 -6.86
C GLN A 82 -13.42 6.34 -6.28
N ALA A 83 -13.29 5.37 -5.38
CA ALA A 83 -14.36 4.97 -4.50
C ALA A 83 -14.53 6.05 -3.42
N ALA A 84 -15.77 6.52 -3.23
CA ALA A 84 -16.13 7.37 -2.12
C ALA A 84 -16.14 6.54 -0.82
N ALA A 85 -14.94 6.30 -0.26
CA ALA A 85 -14.69 5.99 1.13
C ALA A 85 -13.18 6.06 1.30
N ASP A 86 -12.71 6.69 2.37
CA ASP A 86 -11.30 6.71 2.75
C ASP A 86 -10.68 5.34 2.57
N ILE A 87 -9.78 5.19 1.59
CA ILE A 87 -8.81 4.10 1.63
C ILE A 87 -8.04 4.34 2.93
N PRO A 88 -8.14 3.44 3.93
CA PRO A 88 -7.33 3.55 5.12
C PRO A 88 -5.89 3.52 4.64
N LEU A 89 -5.14 4.58 4.94
CA LEU A 89 -3.70 4.55 4.77
C LEU A 89 -3.22 3.31 5.52
N PRO A 90 -2.49 2.38 4.89
CA PRO A 90 -1.87 1.30 5.63
C PRO A 90 -1.03 1.98 6.72
N ALA A 91 -1.30 1.63 7.98
CA ALA A 91 -0.59 2.18 9.11
C ALA A 91 0.91 2.07 8.80
N VAL A 92 1.59 3.21 8.76
CA VAL A 92 3.02 3.26 8.52
C VAL A 92 3.64 2.43 9.63
N SER A 93 4.19 1.26 9.29
CA SER A 93 4.84 0.42 10.29
C SER A 93 5.94 1.27 10.91
N ALA A 94 5.80 1.61 12.18
CA ALA A 94 6.77 2.44 12.91
C ALA A 94 8.12 1.73 13.12
N LEU A 95 8.23 0.49 12.60
CA LEU A 95 9.43 -0.31 12.59
C LEU A 95 10.42 0.18 11.52
N LYS A 96 11.58 0.65 11.97
CA LYS A 96 12.69 1.10 11.11
C LYS A 96 13.87 0.14 11.20
N LEU A 97 14.42 -0.20 10.05
CA LEU A 97 15.56 -1.10 9.91
C LEU A 97 16.65 -0.41 9.11
N TYR A 98 17.82 -0.23 9.72
CA TYR A 98 18.93 0.43 9.04
C TYR A 98 20.30 -0.05 9.53
N PRO A 99 21.31 -0.03 8.65
CA PRO A 99 21.21 0.29 7.23
C PRO A 99 20.58 -0.87 6.45
N ASN A 100 19.78 -0.56 5.42
CA ASN A 100 19.37 -1.51 4.39
C ASN A 100 19.76 -0.89 3.04
N PRO A 101 20.77 -1.40 2.31
CA PRO A 101 21.50 -2.66 2.53
C PRO A 101 22.42 -2.69 3.76
N VAL A 102 22.58 -3.88 4.37
CA VAL A 102 23.38 -4.12 5.59
C VAL A 102 24.70 -4.83 5.28
N ARG A 103 25.77 -4.47 6.01
CA ARG A 103 27.06 -5.18 6.00
C ARG A 103 27.16 -6.09 7.22
N ASP A 104 27.43 -5.56 8.40
CA ASP A 104 27.75 -6.41 9.56
C ASP A 104 26.75 -6.27 10.70
N GLU A 105 26.18 -5.08 10.89
CA GLU A 105 25.23 -4.81 11.97
C GLU A 105 23.97 -4.14 11.43
N LEU A 106 22.82 -4.64 11.85
CA LEU A 106 21.50 -4.06 11.58
C LEU A 106 20.92 -3.50 12.87
N LEU A 107 20.50 -2.24 12.84
CA LEU A 107 19.74 -1.60 13.90
C LEU A 107 18.25 -1.69 13.57
N VAL A 108 17.51 -2.27 14.50
CA VAL A 108 16.05 -2.40 14.44
C VAL A 108 15.47 -1.52 15.53
N THR A 109 14.61 -0.57 15.16
CA THR A 109 13.90 0.31 16.10
C THR A 109 12.40 0.22 15.87
N GLY A 110 11.65 -0.01 16.95
CA GLY A 110 10.19 0.05 16.98
C GLY A 110 9.71 1.20 17.86
N ASP A 111 8.45 1.56 17.72
CA ASP A 111 7.70 2.45 18.62
C ASP A 111 7.28 1.77 19.93
N THR A 112 7.10 0.44 19.89
CA THR A 112 6.78 -0.39 21.06
C THR A 112 7.86 -1.44 21.31
N GLU A 113 7.77 -2.11 22.47
CA GLU A 113 8.71 -3.14 22.87
C GLU A 113 8.72 -4.30 21.85
N ILE A 114 9.93 -4.67 21.42
CA ILE A 114 10.17 -5.82 20.57
C ILE A 114 10.38 -7.03 21.46
N GLU A 115 9.57 -8.08 21.24
CA GLU A 115 9.68 -9.35 21.96
C GLU A 115 10.70 -10.27 21.31
N THR A 116 10.64 -10.42 19.98
CA THR A 116 11.53 -11.31 19.25
C THR A 116 11.82 -10.78 17.87
N ILE A 117 13.04 -11.06 17.40
CA ILE A 117 13.44 -10.85 16.03
C ILE A 117 13.93 -12.17 15.44
N ALA A 118 13.43 -12.52 14.27
CA ALA A 118 13.86 -13.69 13.52
C ALA A 118 14.28 -13.28 12.11
N VAL A 119 15.45 -13.75 11.67
CA VAL A 119 15.94 -13.57 10.30
C VAL A 119 15.81 -14.89 9.58
N PHE A 120 15.26 -14.83 8.37
CA PHE A 120 15.01 -15.96 7.49
C PHE A 120 15.81 -15.80 6.21
N GLY A 121 16.40 -16.90 5.74
CA GLY A 121 16.87 -16.99 4.36
C GLY A 121 15.69 -17.03 3.37
N ILE A 122 15.98 -16.85 2.08
CA ILE A 122 14.95 -16.87 1.03
C ILE A 122 14.21 -18.23 0.92
N SER A 123 14.81 -19.31 1.40
CA SER A 123 14.19 -20.64 1.52
C SER A 123 13.20 -20.77 2.68
N GLY A 124 13.02 -19.71 3.49
CA GLY A 124 12.19 -19.74 4.69
C GLY A 124 12.87 -20.33 5.93
N THR A 125 14.15 -20.71 5.83
CA THR A 125 14.93 -21.23 6.97
C THR A 125 15.28 -20.11 7.93
N VAL A 126 15.04 -20.30 9.23
CA VAL A 126 15.48 -19.36 10.28
C VAL A 126 17.00 -19.45 10.41
N VAL A 127 17.69 -18.34 10.18
CA VAL A 127 19.17 -18.24 10.28
C VAL A 127 19.63 -17.50 11.53
N LEU A 128 18.74 -16.69 12.13
CA LEU A 128 18.97 -16.01 13.40
C LEU A 128 17.64 -15.88 14.12
N ARG A 129 17.63 -16.09 15.45
CA ARG A 129 16.50 -15.73 16.32
C ARG A 129 17.03 -15.16 17.62
N THR A 130 16.49 -14.02 18.01
CA THR A 130 16.90 -13.30 19.22
C THR A 130 15.65 -12.84 19.96
N ASN A 131 15.58 -13.13 21.26
CA ASN A 131 14.61 -12.49 22.15
C ASN A 131 15.12 -11.10 22.48
N VAL A 132 14.22 -10.13 22.38
CA VAL A 132 14.44 -8.73 22.71
C VAL A 132 13.44 -8.38 23.82
N GLN A 133 13.74 -7.36 24.60
CA GLN A 133 12.85 -6.81 25.64
C GLN A 133 13.08 -5.29 25.68
N SER A 134 13.06 -4.69 24.50
CA SER A 134 13.41 -3.28 24.27
C SER A 134 12.78 -2.81 22.97
N SER A 135 12.54 -1.51 22.84
CA SER A 135 12.11 -0.89 21.58
C SER A 135 13.24 -0.83 20.54
N THR A 136 14.48 -1.16 20.91
CA THR A 136 15.65 -1.11 20.02
C THR A 136 16.50 -2.37 20.16
N ALA A 137 16.99 -2.89 19.05
CA ALA A 137 17.89 -4.03 19.01
C ALA A 137 18.99 -3.86 17.95
N ARG A 138 20.20 -4.31 18.28
CA ARG A 138 21.32 -4.44 17.34
C ARG A 138 21.54 -5.91 17.03
N LEU A 139 21.55 -6.25 15.75
CA LEU A 139 21.76 -7.60 15.27
C LEU A 139 23.08 -7.66 14.52
N SER A 140 23.97 -8.55 14.95
CA SER A 140 25.16 -8.89 14.18
C SER A 140 24.76 -9.88 13.09
N LEU A 141 24.97 -9.50 11.83
CA LEU A 141 24.66 -10.27 10.61
C LEU A 141 25.91 -10.53 9.76
N GLY A 142 27.11 -10.16 10.23
CA GLY A 142 28.37 -10.31 9.48
C GLY A 142 28.69 -11.76 9.09
N PHE A 143 28.17 -12.74 9.83
CA PHE A 143 28.32 -14.17 9.54
C PHE A 143 27.43 -14.66 8.38
N LEU A 144 26.44 -13.86 7.95
CA LEU A 144 25.54 -14.24 6.86
C LEU A 144 26.19 -13.97 5.50
N PRO A 145 26.07 -14.90 4.53
CA PRO A 145 26.44 -14.65 3.14
C PRO A 145 25.69 -13.46 2.53
N LYS A 146 26.25 -12.90 1.46
CA LYS A 146 25.58 -11.86 0.68
C LYS A 146 24.29 -12.41 0.07
N GLY A 147 23.21 -11.65 0.14
CA GLY A 147 21.92 -12.10 -0.39
C GLY A 147 20.71 -11.38 0.18
N ILE A 148 19.54 -11.91 -0.14
CA ILE A 148 18.24 -11.40 0.33
C ILE A 148 17.81 -12.20 1.55
N TYR A 149 17.38 -11.49 2.59
CA TYR A 149 16.84 -12.07 3.81
C TYR A 149 15.51 -11.39 4.15
N LEU A 150 14.65 -12.14 4.85
CA LEU A 150 13.44 -11.61 5.46
C LEU A 150 13.69 -11.50 6.96
N ILE A 151 13.33 -10.38 7.55
CA ILE A 151 13.40 -10.18 8.99
C ILE A 151 12.00 -9.97 9.52
N GLN A 152 11.63 -10.79 10.49
CA GLN A 152 10.36 -10.72 11.18
C GLN A 152 10.60 -10.16 12.57
N VAL A 153 9.83 -9.14 12.92
CA VAL A 153 9.87 -8.50 14.24
C VAL A 153 8.52 -8.71 14.88
N LYS A 154 8.50 -9.43 16.00
CA LYS A 154 7.30 -9.65 16.79
C LYS A 154 7.29 -8.70 17.99
N ARG A 155 6.15 -8.08 18.18
CA ARG A 155 5.77 -7.23 19.31
C ARG A 155 4.49 -7.80 19.92
N ALA A 156 4.01 -7.21 21.01
CA ALA A 156 2.82 -7.71 21.71
C ALA A 156 1.61 -7.90 20.79
N ASP A 157 1.30 -6.88 19.98
CA ASP A 157 0.07 -6.84 19.17
C ASP A 157 0.32 -6.98 17.65
N SER A 158 1.57 -7.12 17.22
CA SER A 158 1.92 -7.08 15.80
C SER A 158 3.13 -7.93 15.44
N ILE A 159 3.12 -8.39 14.18
CA ILE A 159 4.25 -9.07 13.54
C ILE A 159 4.50 -8.37 12.21
N ASP A 160 5.64 -7.71 12.10
CA ASP A 160 6.09 -7.04 10.87
C ASP A 160 7.14 -7.88 10.19
N THR A 161 7.11 -7.95 8.86
CA THR A 161 8.15 -8.61 8.07
C THR A 161 8.70 -7.64 7.03
N GLN A 162 10.02 -7.49 7.00
CA GLN A 162 10.70 -6.62 6.03
C GLN A 162 11.79 -7.39 5.27
N LYS A 163 12.04 -6.97 4.03
CA LYS A 163 13.13 -7.50 3.20
C LYS A 163 14.40 -6.68 3.43
N ILE A 164 15.51 -7.36 3.71
CA ILE A 164 16.84 -6.74 3.80
C ILE A 164 17.79 -7.33 2.76
N ILE A 165 18.77 -6.53 2.36
CA ILE A 165 19.84 -6.94 1.44
C ILE A 165 21.15 -6.95 2.21
N LYS A 166 21.81 -8.11 2.29
CA LYS A 166 23.15 -8.30 2.88
C LYS A 166 24.22 -8.17 1.79
N LEU A 167 25.20 -7.29 2.03
CA LEU A 167 26.34 -7.02 1.13
C LEU A 167 27.64 -7.70 1.53
#